data_AF-A0A353JBJ7-F1
#
_entry.id   AF-A0A353JBJ7-F1
#
_cell.length_a   1.000
_cell.length_b   1.000
_cell.length_c   1.000
_cell.angle_alpha   90.00
_cell.angle_beta   90.00
_cell.angle_gamma   90.00
#
_symmetry.space_group_name_H-M   'P 1'
#
loop_
_entity.id
_entity.type
_entity.pdbx_description
1 polymer ?
#
loop_
_entity_poly.entity_id
_entity_poly.type
_entity_poly.pdbx_seq_one_letter_code
_entity_poly.pdbx_strand_id
1 'polypeptide(L)'
;KKITNASVKFYKNEVFVTGHAVFEEEGDTDFVIYKGLFADKYYDIDSYNGKHARIKDIVEGNVSFEDSNYKITASDAKKDFDSVKYTKDWFVGDLLPFFVDENKPTATIREANNKQNVTLEAYGGGTKTMSAELTFDENKNLLGGSISVIDWGKDNFDSETLKPYDKDQEPVSSSKKEATLLLGEITGNDNETSVDLSPYFISSIDDFDVKGYSDGLEKGTANIGDSITFNVNSFTPKTALNVSDVKILSSDNEEVVKLENESLNTFKAIKAGTANITVGIKNTDVRATKQITVLTPTLKTIWLSAKTKTIDTGSTFKATLELMPAEVISSYTKDDFNVIITGDSEAIRFDGFNDNLTELNFTALKATKENVPAKVNVELKDGSKKSNSISFIVKDPIVEQDKTWLVGTWKANTTITNSYNEKVVYESTFKFFNDNSGTIVQKVTDVAVDNEASFTYVYDGESIIIKTWTGDDYNTIKKPTSIVISSDKSTITVVLLSEDVNGDYNQITIELKKDVDLSWLVGTWNASEDDDMPATTLTFNLDFTGTAKFAAYGGNIAFTYTYDGTNLTLKLNSSIYSYKKTVSVSKTKLVIQFKDDEASFTSNLTKAN
;
A
#
# COMPACT_ATOMS: atom_id res chain seq x y z
N LYS A 1 -6.75 -41.22 -13.50
CA LYS A 1 -8.07 -41.29 -14.18
C LYS A 1 -8.02 -42.36 -15.26
N LYS A 2 -8.90 -43.38 -15.22
CA LYS A 2 -8.98 -44.43 -16.23
C LYS A 2 -10.39 -44.50 -16.78
N ILE A 3 -10.57 -44.31 -18.08
CA ILE A 3 -11.87 -44.51 -18.74
C ILE A 3 -12.06 -45.99 -18.99
N THR A 4 -13.16 -46.53 -18.50
CA THR A 4 -13.53 -47.93 -18.65
C THR A 4 -14.44 -48.11 -19.85
N ASN A 5 -15.43 -47.22 -20.01
CA ASN A 5 -16.35 -47.20 -21.15
C ASN A 5 -16.56 -45.77 -21.66
N ALA A 6 -16.68 -45.61 -22.98
CA ALA A 6 -17.03 -44.32 -23.59
C ALA A 6 -17.86 -44.51 -24.86
N SER A 7 -18.88 -43.69 -25.03
CA SER A 7 -19.69 -43.57 -26.24
C SER A 7 -19.54 -42.16 -26.78
N VAL A 8 -19.20 -42.04 -28.05
CA VAL A 8 -19.02 -40.76 -28.75
C VAL A 8 -20.01 -40.67 -29.89
N LYS A 9 -20.73 -39.56 -29.98
CA LYS A 9 -21.58 -39.21 -31.12
C LYS A 9 -20.99 -38.00 -31.83
N PHE A 10 -20.66 -38.19 -33.10
CA PHE A 10 -20.17 -37.14 -33.98
C PHE A 10 -21.31 -36.64 -34.87
N TYR A 11 -21.60 -35.35 -34.73
CA TYR A 11 -22.48 -34.62 -35.64
C TYR A 11 -21.64 -33.58 -36.40
N LYS A 12 -22.26 -32.89 -37.37
CA LYS A 12 -21.57 -31.87 -38.20
C LYS A 12 -20.95 -30.75 -37.36
N ASN A 13 -21.69 -30.26 -36.36
CA ASN A 13 -21.37 -29.08 -35.57
C ASN A 13 -21.31 -29.35 -34.06
N GLU A 14 -21.45 -30.59 -33.63
CA GLU A 14 -21.42 -30.96 -32.22
C GLU A 14 -20.75 -32.32 -32.01
N VAL A 15 -20.09 -32.47 -30.86
CA VAL A 15 -19.51 -33.73 -30.39
C VAL A 15 -20.05 -33.98 -29.00
N PHE A 16 -20.62 -35.16 -28.79
CA PHE A 16 -21.15 -35.58 -27.50
C PHE A 16 -20.49 -36.87 -27.06
N VAL A 17 -19.83 -36.84 -25.91
CA VAL A 17 -19.16 -37.97 -25.28
C VAL A 17 -19.81 -38.24 -23.95
N THR A 18 -20.18 -39.49 -23.73
CA THR A 18 -20.62 -39.98 -22.42
C THR A 18 -19.82 -41.22 -22.05
N GLY A 19 -19.53 -41.44 -20.79
CA GLY A 19 -18.84 -42.66 -20.39
C GLY A 19 -18.72 -42.84 -18.90
N HIS A 20 -17.96 -43.85 -18.51
CA HIS A 20 -17.60 -44.15 -17.14
C HIS A 20 -16.09 -44.05 -16.97
N ALA A 21 -15.65 -43.38 -15.91
CA ALA A 21 -14.25 -43.29 -15.57
C ALA A 21 -14.01 -43.46 -14.07
N VAL A 22 -12.89 -44.12 -13.75
CA VAL A 22 -12.39 -44.26 -12.39
C VAL A 22 -11.41 -43.13 -12.10
N PHE A 23 -11.73 -42.33 -11.09
CA PHE A 23 -10.89 -41.29 -10.52
C PHE A 23 -10.28 -41.78 -9.20
N GLU A 24 -9.03 -41.42 -8.93
CA GLU A 24 -8.31 -41.88 -7.73
C GLU A 24 -8.98 -41.39 -6.44
N GLU A 25 -9.55 -40.19 -6.44
CA GLU A 25 -10.16 -39.55 -5.27
C GLU A 25 -11.70 -39.65 -5.26
N GLU A 26 -12.34 -39.70 -6.43
CA GLU A 26 -13.82 -39.67 -6.56
C GLU A 26 -14.45 -41.05 -6.82
N GLY A 27 -13.63 -42.09 -7.05
CA GLY A 27 -14.11 -43.43 -7.40
C GLY A 27 -14.62 -43.51 -8.84
N ASP A 28 -15.55 -44.44 -9.09
CA ASP A 28 -16.20 -44.59 -10.41
C ASP A 28 -17.25 -43.49 -10.61
N THR A 29 -17.15 -42.75 -11.72
CA THR A 29 -18.04 -41.62 -12.01
C THR A 29 -18.39 -41.54 -13.48
N ASP A 30 -19.66 -41.25 -13.76
CA ASP A 30 -20.17 -40.98 -15.10
C ASP A 30 -19.67 -39.62 -15.56
N PHE A 31 -19.17 -39.55 -16.79
CA PHE A 31 -18.71 -38.29 -17.36
C PHE A 31 -19.43 -37.94 -18.64
N VAL A 32 -19.48 -36.63 -18.89
CA VAL A 32 -20.01 -36.03 -20.10
C VAL A 32 -19.03 -34.99 -20.64
N ILE A 33 -18.83 -34.99 -21.95
CA ILE A 33 -18.17 -33.90 -22.68
C ILE A 33 -19.07 -33.55 -23.85
N TYR A 34 -19.48 -32.30 -23.95
CA TYR A 34 -20.24 -31.78 -25.08
C TYR A 34 -19.59 -30.49 -25.57
N LYS A 35 -19.29 -30.44 -26.86
CA LYS A 35 -18.96 -29.19 -27.55
C LYS A 35 -19.90 -29.02 -28.73
N GLY A 36 -20.51 -27.85 -28.86
CA GLY A 36 -21.42 -27.52 -29.95
C GLY A 36 -21.14 -26.13 -30.51
N LEU A 37 -21.01 -26.02 -31.83
CA LEU A 37 -20.72 -24.78 -32.56
C LEU A 37 -21.87 -24.44 -33.50
N PHE A 38 -22.74 -23.53 -33.08
CA PHE A 38 -23.90 -23.05 -33.85
C PHE A 38 -23.71 -21.57 -34.21
N ALA A 39 -24.51 -21.04 -35.13
CA ALA A 39 -24.24 -19.75 -35.79
C ALA A 39 -23.85 -18.60 -34.84
N ASP A 40 -24.55 -18.43 -33.73
CA ASP A 40 -24.33 -17.37 -32.73
C ASP A 40 -23.97 -17.89 -31.33
N LYS A 41 -23.91 -19.22 -31.14
CA LYS A 41 -23.72 -19.85 -29.83
C LYS A 41 -22.66 -20.94 -29.87
N TYR A 42 -21.85 -20.96 -28.81
CA TYR A 42 -20.94 -22.05 -28.50
C TYR A 42 -21.31 -22.69 -27.16
N TYR A 43 -21.43 -24.00 -27.16
CA TYR A 43 -21.76 -24.79 -25.99
C TYR A 43 -20.53 -25.59 -25.55
N ASP A 44 -20.24 -25.55 -24.25
CA ASP A 44 -19.07 -26.19 -23.65
C ASP A 44 -19.47 -26.84 -22.33
N ILE A 45 -19.56 -28.16 -22.32
CA ILE A 45 -19.84 -28.97 -21.14
C ILE A 45 -18.71 -29.96 -20.99
N ASP A 46 -18.12 -30.03 -19.81
CA ASP A 46 -17.12 -31.03 -19.45
C ASP A 46 -17.35 -31.38 -17.97
N SER A 47 -17.45 -32.67 -17.64
CA SER A 47 -17.44 -33.13 -16.25
C SER A 47 -16.19 -33.95 -15.90
N TYR A 48 -15.30 -34.17 -16.88
CA TYR A 48 -14.13 -35.03 -16.79
C TYR A 48 -12.83 -34.26 -16.51
N ASN A 49 -12.56 -33.18 -17.27
CA ASN A 49 -11.31 -32.40 -17.14
C ASN A 49 -11.47 -31.20 -16.20
N GLY A 50 -12.57 -30.48 -16.31
CA GLY A 50 -12.99 -29.40 -15.42
C GLY A 50 -14.50 -29.40 -15.41
N LYS A 51 -15.12 -29.51 -14.22
CA LYS A 51 -16.57 -29.64 -14.08
C LYS A 51 -17.24 -28.29 -14.38
N HIS A 52 -17.76 -28.12 -15.59
CA HIS A 52 -18.47 -26.91 -16.02
C HIS A 52 -19.52 -27.21 -17.10
N ALA A 53 -20.51 -26.31 -17.20
CA ALA A 53 -21.39 -26.19 -18.37
C ALA A 53 -21.52 -24.71 -18.71
N ARG A 54 -21.29 -24.34 -19.98
CA ARG A 54 -21.26 -22.94 -20.43
C ARG A 54 -21.96 -22.81 -21.77
N ILE A 55 -22.66 -21.68 -21.91
CA ILE A 55 -23.21 -21.20 -23.19
C ILE A 55 -22.55 -19.85 -23.44
N LYS A 56 -21.85 -19.72 -24.56
CA LYS A 56 -21.13 -18.52 -24.94
C LYS A 56 -21.68 -17.94 -26.22
N ASP A 57 -21.84 -16.63 -26.25
CA ASP A 57 -22.15 -15.87 -27.46
C ASP A 57 -20.91 -15.83 -28.35
N ILE A 58 -21.10 -16.16 -29.63
CA ILE A 58 -20.04 -15.98 -30.62
C ILE A 58 -20.03 -14.53 -31.06
N VAL A 59 -18.90 -13.85 -30.85
CA VAL A 59 -18.74 -12.42 -31.12
C VAL A 59 -17.55 -12.14 -32.04
N GLU A 60 -17.62 -11.01 -32.73
CA GLU A 60 -16.49 -10.47 -33.50
C GLU A 60 -15.55 -9.65 -32.60
N GLY A 61 -14.25 -9.65 -32.92
CA GLY A 61 -13.24 -8.87 -32.19
C GLY A 61 -12.62 -9.60 -31.00
N ASN A 62 -12.12 -8.84 -30.02
CA ASN A 62 -11.44 -9.39 -28.85
C ASN A 62 -12.41 -9.61 -27.68
N VAL A 63 -12.28 -10.75 -27.00
CA VAL A 63 -13.02 -11.05 -25.76
C VAL A 63 -12.13 -10.74 -24.56
N SER A 64 -12.63 -9.93 -23.63
CA SER A 64 -11.91 -9.64 -22.38
C SER A 64 -11.87 -10.88 -21.47
N PHE A 65 -10.96 -10.91 -20.50
CA PHE A 65 -10.90 -12.00 -19.52
C PHE A 65 -12.24 -12.14 -18.75
N GLU A 66 -12.85 -11.02 -18.37
CA GLU A 66 -14.12 -10.97 -17.64
C GLU A 66 -15.30 -11.54 -18.47
N ASP A 67 -15.31 -11.29 -19.78
CA ASP A 67 -16.36 -11.75 -20.69
C ASP A 67 -16.15 -13.19 -21.18
N SER A 68 -14.97 -13.77 -21.00
CA SER A 68 -14.58 -15.08 -21.57
C SER A 68 -15.42 -16.27 -21.09
N ASN A 69 -16.18 -16.09 -20.00
CA ASN A 69 -17.15 -17.08 -19.50
C ASN A 69 -18.43 -17.12 -20.34
N TYR A 70 -18.81 -16.02 -20.98
CA TYR A 70 -20.09 -15.85 -21.70
C TYR A 70 -19.92 -15.47 -23.17
N LYS A 71 -18.70 -15.15 -23.61
CA LYS A 71 -18.38 -14.78 -25.00
C LYS A 71 -17.17 -15.56 -25.51
N ILE A 72 -17.11 -15.78 -26.81
CA ILE A 72 -15.99 -16.42 -27.49
C ILE A 72 -15.90 -15.93 -28.94
N THR A 73 -14.70 -15.88 -29.51
CA THR A 73 -14.55 -15.58 -30.94
C THR A 73 -14.87 -16.83 -31.78
N ALA A 74 -15.34 -16.66 -33.02
CA ALA A 74 -15.58 -17.80 -33.90
C ALA A 74 -14.32 -18.67 -34.11
N SER A 75 -13.14 -18.05 -34.18
CA SER A 75 -11.86 -18.75 -34.33
C SER A 75 -11.52 -19.58 -33.09
N ASP A 76 -11.70 -19.01 -31.89
CA ASP A 76 -11.40 -19.72 -30.63
C ASP A 76 -12.41 -20.83 -30.38
N ALA A 77 -13.69 -20.60 -30.66
CA ALA A 77 -14.73 -21.62 -30.56
C ALA A 77 -14.45 -22.81 -31.49
N LYS A 78 -14.02 -22.54 -32.74
CA LYS A 78 -13.62 -23.58 -33.68
C LYS A 78 -12.38 -24.35 -33.18
N LYS A 79 -11.37 -23.64 -32.68
CA LYS A 79 -10.17 -24.26 -32.11
C LYS A 79 -10.49 -25.15 -30.91
N ASP A 80 -11.35 -24.69 -30.00
CA ASP A 80 -11.76 -25.44 -28.82
C ASP A 80 -12.60 -26.68 -29.21
N PHE A 81 -13.55 -26.52 -30.14
CA PHE A 81 -14.30 -27.63 -30.74
C PHE A 81 -13.38 -28.69 -31.39
N ASP A 82 -12.40 -28.26 -32.18
CA ASP A 82 -11.45 -29.18 -32.84
C ASP A 82 -10.47 -29.83 -31.86
N SER A 83 -10.33 -29.28 -30.64
CA SER A 83 -9.41 -29.79 -29.61
C SER A 83 -9.98 -30.96 -28.78
N VAL A 84 -11.27 -31.29 -28.94
CA VAL A 84 -11.91 -32.37 -28.20
C VAL A 84 -11.13 -33.67 -28.42
N LYS A 85 -10.56 -34.21 -27.34
CA LYS A 85 -9.69 -35.40 -27.37
C LYS A 85 -10.30 -36.60 -28.10
N TYR A 86 -11.62 -36.72 -28.05
CA TYR A 86 -12.40 -37.73 -28.76
C TYR A 86 -12.79 -37.20 -30.14
N THR A 87 -11.83 -37.19 -31.07
CA THR A 87 -12.08 -36.84 -32.46
C THR A 87 -12.43 -38.08 -33.29
N LYS A 88 -12.84 -37.88 -34.54
CA LYS A 88 -12.92 -38.97 -35.53
C LYS A 88 -11.59 -39.75 -35.64
N ASP A 89 -10.46 -39.06 -35.52
CA ASP A 89 -9.13 -39.65 -35.67
C ASP A 89 -8.77 -40.50 -34.45
N TRP A 90 -9.32 -40.20 -33.27
CA TRP A 90 -9.17 -41.04 -32.08
C TRP A 90 -9.79 -42.43 -32.28
N PHE A 91 -11.03 -42.49 -32.77
CA PHE A 91 -11.68 -43.78 -33.04
C PHE A 91 -10.97 -44.54 -34.17
N VAL A 92 -10.56 -43.85 -35.24
CA VAL A 92 -9.79 -44.46 -36.33
C VAL A 92 -8.42 -44.98 -35.85
N GLY A 93 -7.74 -44.26 -34.96
CA GLY A 93 -6.48 -44.70 -34.36
C GLY A 93 -6.62 -46.03 -33.60
N ASP A 94 -7.71 -46.20 -32.86
CA ASP A 94 -8.01 -47.45 -32.14
C ASP A 94 -8.39 -48.61 -33.09
N LEU A 95 -8.72 -48.34 -34.35
CA LEU A 95 -8.94 -49.36 -35.38
C LEU A 95 -7.64 -49.83 -36.05
N LEU A 96 -6.57 -49.03 -36.05
CA LEU A 96 -5.30 -49.38 -36.70
C LEU A 96 -4.73 -50.76 -36.31
N PRO A 97 -4.80 -51.21 -35.04
CA PRO A 97 -4.30 -52.53 -34.64
C PRO A 97 -4.98 -53.70 -35.38
N PHE A 98 -6.22 -53.55 -35.86
CA PHE A 98 -6.91 -54.58 -36.63
C PHE A 98 -6.39 -54.73 -38.07
N PHE A 99 -5.44 -53.90 -38.48
CA PHE A 99 -4.84 -53.92 -39.83
C PHE A 99 -3.33 -54.21 -39.79
N VAL A 100 -2.81 -54.70 -38.66
CA VAL A 100 -1.41 -55.11 -38.49
C VAL A 100 -1.33 -56.63 -38.45
N ASP A 101 -0.53 -57.23 -39.34
CA ASP A 101 -0.43 -58.69 -39.49
C ASP A 101 -0.02 -59.43 -38.21
N GLU A 102 0.84 -58.82 -37.38
CA GLU A 102 1.28 -59.37 -36.09
C GLU A 102 0.12 -59.61 -35.12
N ASN A 103 -0.97 -58.86 -35.26
CA ASN A 103 -2.17 -59.01 -34.43
C ASN A 103 -3.13 -60.09 -34.96
N LYS A 104 -2.76 -60.82 -36.03
CA LYS A 104 -3.55 -61.89 -36.66
C LYS A 104 -5.04 -61.52 -36.85
N PRO A 105 -5.36 -60.40 -37.51
CA PRO A 105 -6.73 -59.93 -37.61
C PRO A 105 -7.60 -60.88 -38.44
N THR A 106 -8.86 -61.02 -38.05
CA THR A 106 -9.90 -61.70 -38.83
C THR A 106 -11.06 -60.74 -39.08
N ALA A 107 -11.74 -60.89 -40.21
CA ALA A 107 -12.87 -60.06 -40.59
C ALA A 107 -14.06 -60.92 -41.05
N THR A 108 -15.26 -60.58 -40.58
CA THR A 108 -16.52 -61.16 -41.05
C THR A 108 -17.42 -60.04 -41.54
N ILE A 109 -17.95 -60.17 -42.76
CA ILE A 109 -18.81 -59.15 -43.39
C ILE A 109 -20.24 -59.71 -43.51
N ARG A 110 -21.23 -58.90 -43.11
CA ARG A 110 -22.66 -59.20 -43.27
C ARG A 110 -23.38 -58.01 -43.88
N GLU A 111 -24.13 -58.24 -44.95
CA GLU A 111 -24.95 -57.22 -45.60
C GLU A 111 -26.41 -57.38 -45.18
N ALA A 112 -27.03 -56.30 -44.71
CA ALA A 112 -28.43 -56.26 -44.33
C ALA A 112 -29.00 -54.85 -44.43
N ASN A 113 -30.22 -54.69 -44.97
CA ASN A 113 -30.97 -53.42 -45.01
C ASN A 113 -30.17 -52.23 -45.62
N ASN A 114 -29.53 -52.43 -46.78
CA ASN A 114 -28.66 -51.44 -47.44
C ASN A 114 -27.50 -50.92 -46.56
N LYS A 115 -27.10 -51.72 -45.55
CA LYS A 115 -25.94 -51.47 -44.70
C LYS A 115 -25.00 -52.67 -44.73
N GLN A 116 -23.72 -52.41 -44.55
CA GLN A 116 -22.70 -53.43 -44.39
C GLN A 116 -22.19 -53.41 -42.95
N ASN A 117 -22.30 -54.53 -42.25
CA ASN A 117 -21.75 -54.71 -40.91
C ASN A 117 -20.46 -55.55 -41.01
N VAL A 118 -19.38 -55.04 -40.44
CA VAL A 118 -18.06 -55.67 -40.44
C VAL A 118 -17.66 -55.95 -39.00
N THR A 119 -17.46 -57.22 -38.67
CA THR A 119 -16.88 -57.64 -37.39
C THR A 119 -15.39 -57.94 -37.60
N LEU A 120 -14.54 -57.28 -36.83
CA LEU A 120 -13.09 -57.52 -36.80
C LEU A 120 -12.72 -58.16 -35.46
N GLU A 121 -11.87 -59.16 -35.45
CA GLU A 121 -11.21 -59.68 -34.24
C GLU A 121 -9.70 -59.61 -34.42
N ALA A 122 -8.96 -59.32 -33.36
CA ALA A 122 -7.50 -59.27 -33.38
C ALA A 122 -6.89 -59.59 -32.00
N TYR A 123 -5.62 -59.99 -32.00
CA TYR A 123 -4.80 -60.12 -30.80
C TYR A 123 -4.29 -58.73 -30.37
N GLY A 124 -4.43 -58.40 -29.08
CA GLY A 124 -4.07 -57.09 -28.52
C GLY A 124 -2.75 -57.05 -27.74
N GLY A 125 -1.98 -58.15 -27.74
CA GLY A 125 -0.74 -58.28 -26.96
C GLY A 125 -0.95 -58.86 -25.55
N GLY A 126 0.02 -59.64 -25.07
CA GLY A 126 -0.05 -60.32 -23.77
C GLY A 126 -1.20 -61.33 -23.71
N THR A 127 -2.15 -61.08 -22.81
CA THR A 127 -3.38 -61.87 -22.61
C THR A 127 -4.62 -61.15 -23.15
N LYS A 128 -4.46 -60.23 -24.11
CA LYS A 128 -5.55 -59.36 -24.58
C LYS A 128 -6.08 -59.76 -25.96
N THR A 129 -7.39 -59.65 -26.11
CA THR A 129 -8.08 -59.71 -27.41
C THR A 129 -8.82 -58.40 -27.69
N MET A 130 -8.93 -58.05 -28.96
CA MET A 130 -9.67 -56.89 -29.43
C MET A 130 -10.76 -57.35 -30.40
N SER A 131 -11.94 -56.74 -30.31
CA SER A 131 -13.00 -56.90 -31.30
C SER A 131 -13.53 -55.54 -31.72
N ALA A 132 -13.94 -55.41 -32.98
CA ALA A 132 -14.64 -54.24 -33.46
C ALA A 132 -15.86 -54.64 -34.27
N GLU A 133 -16.95 -53.90 -34.11
CA GLU A 133 -18.16 -54.03 -34.92
C GLU A 133 -18.39 -52.70 -35.62
N LEU A 134 -18.25 -52.66 -36.93
CA LEU A 134 -18.37 -51.46 -37.75
C LEU A 134 -19.61 -51.54 -38.64
N THR A 135 -20.30 -50.42 -38.85
CA THR A 135 -21.44 -50.31 -39.75
C THR A 135 -21.13 -49.28 -40.83
N PHE A 136 -21.41 -49.64 -42.08
CA PHE A 136 -21.25 -48.78 -43.26
C PHE A 136 -22.58 -48.62 -44.00
N ASP A 137 -22.76 -47.48 -44.68
CA ASP A 137 -23.88 -47.23 -45.58
C ASP A 137 -23.71 -47.93 -46.94
N GLU A 138 -24.69 -47.77 -47.83
CA GLU A 138 -24.67 -48.31 -49.21
C GLU A 138 -23.50 -47.79 -50.07
N ASN A 139 -22.96 -46.62 -49.73
CA ASN A 139 -21.82 -45.98 -50.38
C ASN A 139 -20.49 -46.33 -49.71
N LYS A 140 -20.50 -47.24 -48.73
CA LYS A 140 -19.34 -47.67 -47.94
C LYS A 140 -18.74 -46.56 -47.06
N ASN A 141 -19.51 -45.54 -46.71
CA ASN A 141 -19.11 -44.59 -45.68
C ASN A 141 -19.35 -45.20 -44.30
N LEU A 142 -18.39 -44.98 -43.38
CA LEU A 142 -18.50 -45.45 -42.00
C LEU A 142 -19.61 -44.66 -41.26
N LEU A 143 -20.63 -45.38 -40.79
CA LEU A 143 -21.72 -44.84 -39.96
C LEU A 143 -21.42 -44.93 -38.45
N GLY A 144 -20.46 -45.76 -38.06
CA GLY A 144 -20.08 -45.95 -36.66
C GLY A 144 -19.62 -47.36 -36.37
N GLY A 145 -19.36 -47.62 -35.10
CA GLY A 145 -19.02 -48.93 -34.61
C GLY A 145 -18.67 -48.96 -33.14
N SER A 146 -18.39 -50.15 -32.64
CA SER A 146 -17.85 -50.38 -31.31
C SER A 146 -16.51 -51.08 -31.38
N ILE A 147 -15.63 -50.82 -30.41
CA ILE A 147 -14.35 -51.49 -30.22
C ILE A 147 -14.33 -51.97 -28.77
N SER A 148 -14.11 -53.26 -28.57
CA SER A 148 -13.97 -53.86 -27.25
C SER A 148 -12.55 -54.41 -27.10
N VAL A 149 -11.93 -54.16 -25.96
CA VAL A 149 -10.66 -54.77 -25.58
C VAL A 149 -10.89 -55.54 -24.29
N ILE A 150 -10.53 -56.82 -24.31
CA ILE A 150 -10.71 -57.74 -23.19
C ILE A 150 -9.34 -58.26 -22.77
N ASP A 151 -9.06 -58.20 -21.47
CA ASP A 151 -7.88 -58.80 -20.85
C ASP A 151 -8.27 -60.05 -20.09
N TRP A 152 -7.65 -61.17 -20.44
CA TRP A 152 -7.96 -62.49 -19.92
C TRP A 152 -6.98 -62.89 -18.81
N GLY A 153 -7.41 -63.80 -17.94
CA GLY A 153 -6.51 -64.43 -16.97
C GLY A 153 -5.43 -65.24 -17.70
N LYS A 154 -4.20 -65.23 -17.19
CA LYS A 154 -3.09 -66.03 -17.78
C LYS A 154 -3.44 -67.50 -17.93
N ASP A 155 -4.21 -68.04 -16.99
CA ASP A 155 -4.63 -69.44 -16.98
C ASP A 155 -5.74 -69.74 -18.00
N ASN A 156 -6.39 -68.71 -18.55
CA ASN A 156 -7.43 -68.81 -19.56
C ASN A 156 -6.96 -68.26 -20.94
N PHE A 157 -5.65 -68.18 -21.20
CA PHE A 157 -5.15 -67.64 -22.46
C PHE A 157 -4.10 -68.51 -23.11
N ASP A 158 -4.31 -68.85 -24.38
CA ASP A 158 -3.41 -69.63 -25.19
C ASP A 158 -2.43 -68.74 -25.94
N SER A 159 -1.15 -68.80 -25.56
CA SER A 159 -0.09 -68.02 -26.20
C SER A 159 0.28 -68.51 -27.61
N GLU A 160 -0.09 -69.73 -28.01
CA GLU A 160 0.17 -70.24 -29.36
C GLU A 160 -0.92 -69.78 -30.33
N THR A 161 -2.18 -69.97 -29.95
CA THR A 161 -3.34 -69.56 -30.77
C THR A 161 -3.70 -68.09 -30.63
N LEU A 162 -3.16 -67.40 -29.61
CA LEU A 162 -3.41 -65.99 -29.27
C LEU A 162 -4.89 -65.71 -28.94
N LYS A 163 -5.57 -66.66 -28.29
CA LYS A 163 -7.00 -66.63 -27.97
C LYS A 163 -7.27 -67.18 -26.56
N PRO A 164 -8.40 -66.84 -25.91
CA PRO A 164 -8.78 -67.47 -24.66
C PRO A 164 -9.19 -68.93 -24.85
N TYR A 165 -8.97 -69.78 -23.84
CA TYR A 165 -9.42 -71.19 -23.86
C TYR A 165 -10.95 -71.27 -23.73
N ASP A 166 -11.53 -70.46 -22.85
CA ASP A 166 -12.96 -70.31 -22.65
C ASP A 166 -13.36 -68.83 -22.79
N LYS A 167 -14.16 -68.51 -23.83
CA LYS A 167 -14.66 -67.15 -24.08
C LYS A 167 -15.77 -66.73 -23.12
N ASP A 168 -16.40 -67.67 -22.43
CA ASP A 168 -17.52 -67.42 -21.51
C ASP A 168 -17.03 -67.15 -20.08
N GLN A 169 -15.74 -67.35 -19.78
CA GLN A 169 -15.16 -67.03 -18.49
C GLN A 169 -15.11 -65.51 -18.25
N GLU A 170 -15.33 -65.07 -17.02
CA GLU A 170 -15.25 -63.65 -16.66
C GLU A 170 -13.83 -63.09 -16.89
N PRO A 171 -13.69 -61.99 -17.65
CA PRO A 171 -12.39 -61.40 -17.94
C PRO A 171 -11.80 -60.67 -16.73
N VAL A 172 -10.47 -60.53 -16.70
CA VAL A 172 -9.76 -59.76 -15.65
C VAL A 172 -10.12 -58.28 -15.75
N SER A 173 -10.23 -57.76 -16.98
CA SER A 173 -10.81 -56.46 -17.24
C SER A 173 -11.33 -56.39 -18.67
N SER A 174 -12.30 -55.52 -18.89
CA SER A 174 -12.76 -55.18 -20.23
C SER A 174 -12.91 -53.68 -20.36
N SER A 175 -12.82 -53.19 -21.58
CA SER A 175 -13.19 -51.82 -21.93
C SER A 175 -13.96 -51.83 -23.24
N LYS A 176 -15.04 -51.07 -23.30
CA LYS A 176 -15.83 -50.89 -24.51
C LYS A 176 -15.85 -49.42 -24.92
N LYS A 177 -15.52 -49.17 -26.18
CA LYS A 177 -15.62 -47.87 -26.81
C LYS A 177 -16.66 -47.96 -27.92
N GLU A 178 -17.53 -46.97 -28.00
CA GLU A 178 -18.54 -46.87 -29.04
C GLU A 178 -18.41 -45.52 -29.73
N ALA A 179 -18.51 -45.50 -31.05
CA ALA A 179 -18.56 -44.29 -31.85
C ALA A 179 -19.72 -44.38 -32.83
N THR A 180 -20.58 -43.37 -32.84
CA THR A 180 -21.61 -43.22 -33.87
C THR A 180 -21.24 -42.00 -34.72
N LEU A 181 -21.01 -42.23 -36.02
CA LEU A 181 -20.83 -41.16 -37.00
C LEU A 181 -22.17 -40.92 -37.69
N LEU A 182 -22.91 -39.91 -37.23
CA LEU A 182 -24.21 -39.54 -37.80
C LEU A 182 -24.07 -38.68 -39.07
N LEU A 183 -22.90 -38.75 -39.72
CA LEU A 183 -22.50 -37.93 -40.87
C LEU A 183 -23.12 -38.39 -42.21
N GLY A 184 -23.99 -39.41 -42.19
CA GLY A 184 -24.59 -40.02 -43.39
C GLY A 184 -25.79 -39.28 -44.00
N GLU A 185 -26.42 -38.34 -43.29
CA GLU A 185 -27.41 -37.41 -43.84
C GLU A 185 -27.21 -36.04 -43.19
N ILE A 186 -26.53 -35.12 -43.87
CA ILE A 186 -26.54 -33.71 -43.46
C ILE A 186 -27.90 -33.12 -43.88
N THR A 187 -28.94 -33.41 -43.09
CA THR A 187 -30.24 -32.74 -43.16
C THR A 187 -30.72 -32.34 -41.76
N GLY A 188 -29.79 -32.03 -40.86
CA GLY A 188 -30.06 -31.40 -39.56
C GLY A 188 -29.87 -29.90 -39.63
N ASN A 189 -30.86 -29.17 -39.12
CA ASN A 189 -30.98 -27.71 -39.09
C ASN A 189 -29.73 -27.05 -38.48
N ASP A 190 -29.16 -26.02 -39.12
CA ASP A 190 -27.90 -25.37 -38.68
C ASP A 190 -28.04 -24.58 -37.35
N ASN A 191 -29.19 -24.64 -36.66
CA ASN A 191 -29.58 -23.72 -35.59
C ASN A 191 -29.98 -24.36 -34.24
N GLU A 192 -30.02 -25.69 -34.10
CA GLU A 192 -30.45 -26.35 -32.85
C GLU A 192 -29.54 -27.52 -32.46
N THR A 193 -29.36 -27.73 -31.15
CA THR A 193 -28.57 -28.83 -30.59
C THR A 193 -29.31 -30.17 -30.79
N SER A 194 -28.65 -31.23 -31.25
CA SER A 194 -29.32 -32.54 -31.41
C SER A 194 -29.37 -33.34 -30.11
N VAL A 195 -28.79 -32.80 -29.03
CA VAL A 195 -28.75 -33.37 -27.69
C VAL A 195 -29.51 -32.46 -26.73
N ASP A 196 -30.31 -33.04 -25.84
CA ASP A 196 -30.91 -32.29 -24.74
C ASP A 196 -29.83 -31.93 -23.70
N LEU A 197 -29.50 -30.65 -23.62
CA LEU A 197 -28.49 -30.13 -22.70
C LEU A 197 -29.09 -29.67 -21.37
N SER A 198 -30.41 -29.63 -21.22
CA SER A 198 -31.10 -29.14 -20.02
C SER A 198 -30.66 -29.80 -18.71
N PRO A 199 -30.26 -31.09 -18.66
CA PRO A 199 -29.77 -31.71 -17.42
C PRO A 199 -28.48 -31.08 -16.87
N TYR A 200 -27.73 -30.34 -17.69
CA TYR A 200 -26.42 -29.79 -17.32
C TYR A 200 -26.46 -28.31 -16.94
N PHE A 201 -27.62 -27.66 -17.07
CA PHE A 201 -27.81 -26.25 -16.72
C PHE A 201 -28.85 -26.12 -15.60
N ILE A 202 -28.52 -25.32 -14.58
CA ILE A 202 -29.45 -24.98 -13.51
C ILE A 202 -30.69 -24.32 -14.12
N SER A 203 -31.86 -24.86 -13.79
CA SER A 203 -33.16 -24.27 -14.10
C SER A 203 -33.77 -23.56 -12.88
N SER A 204 -33.37 -23.93 -11.67
CA SER A 204 -33.80 -23.28 -10.43
C SER A 204 -32.78 -23.43 -9.30
N ILE A 205 -32.67 -22.39 -8.48
CA ILE A 205 -31.89 -22.38 -7.24
C ILE A 205 -32.86 -22.69 -6.11
N ASP A 206 -32.77 -23.87 -5.52
CA ASP A 206 -33.74 -24.37 -4.54
C ASP A 206 -33.45 -23.83 -3.14
N ASP A 207 -32.16 -23.76 -2.78
CA ASP A 207 -31.71 -23.19 -1.51
C ASP A 207 -30.28 -22.64 -1.62
N PHE A 208 -30.04 -21.51 -0.97
CA PHE A 208 -28.73 -20.88 -0.86
C PHE A 208 -28.64 -20.08 0.43
N ASP A 209 -27.47 -19.94 1.05
CA ASP A 209 -27.29 -19.05 2.19
C ASP A 209 -26.63 -17.74 1.78
N VAL A 210 -26.90 -16.68 2.52
CA VAL A 210 -26.25 -15.37 2.36
C VAL A 210 -25.73 -14.89 3.72
N LYS A 211 -24.52 -14.34 3.79
CA LYS A 211 -23.93 -13.83 5.04
C LYS A 211 -22.81 -12.81 4.78
N GLY A 212 -22.45 -12.03 5.79
CA GLY A 212 -21.23 -11.23 5.81
C GLY A 212 -19.96 -12.09 5.83
N TYR A 213 -18.89 -11.59 5.22
CA TYR A 213 -17.55 -12.18 5.21
C TYR A 213 -16.81 -11.85 6.52
N SER A 214 -17.44 -12.19 7.64
CA SER A 214 -16.86 -12.06 8.98
C SER A 214 -17.10 -13.36 9.74
N ASP A 215 -16.09 -13.78 10.50
CA ASP A 215 -16.15 -15.03 11.26
C ASP A 215 -17.20 -14.96 12.38
N GLY A 216 -17.88 -16.09 12.63
CA GLY A 216 -18.83 -16.23 13.73
C GLY A 216 -20.22 -15.64 13.49
N LEU A 217 -20.52 -15.11 12.30
CA LEU A 217 -21.86 -14.64 11.96
C LEU A 217 -22.81 -15.78 11.59
N GLU A 218 -24.07 -15.63 12.00
CA GLU A 218 -25.15 -16.52 11.60
C GLU A 218 -25.53 -16.32 10.13
N LYS A 219 -26.03 -17.38 9.48
CA LYS A 219 -26.59 -17.29 8.12
C LYS A 219 -27.72 -16.27 8.11
N GLY A 220 -27.76 -15.41 7.09
CA GLY A 220 -28.71 -14.31 6.98
C GLY A 220 -28.30 -13.04 7.73
N THR A 221 -27.07 -12.96 8.25
CA THR A 221 -26.57 -11.77 8.95
C THR A 221 -25.24 -11.25 8.37
N ALA A 222 -25.02 -9.94 8.49
CA ALA A 222 -23.76 -9.24 8.18
C ALA A 222 -23.56 -8.10 9.19
N ASN A 223 -22.31 -7.67 9.41
CA ASN A 223 -22.04 -6.41 10.06
C ASN A 223 -21.82 -5.30 9.02
N ILE A 224 -22.07 -4.04 9.40
CA ILE A 224 -21.64 -2.89 8.60
C ILE A 224 -20.14 -3.01 8.33
N GLY A 225 -19.75 -2.78 7.07
CA GLY A 225 -18.38 -2.92 6.56
C GLY A 225 -18.09 -4.28 5.91
N ASP A 226 -18.88 -5.32 6.19
CA ASP A 226 -18.65 -6.65 5.65
C ASP A 226 -18.96 -6.72 4.15
N SER A 227 -18.13 -7.46 3.41
CA SER A 227 -18.48 -7.96 2.08
C SER A 227 -19.54 -9.06 2.21
N ILE A 228 -20.54 -9.07 1.34
CA ILE A 228 -21.59 -10.08 1.31
C ILE A 228 -21.15 -11.28 0.49
N THR A 229 -21.36 -12.46 1.04
CA THR A 229 -21.08 -13.75 0.41
C THR A 229 -22.32 -14.63 0.43
N PHE A 230 -22.33 -15.63 -0.45
CA PHE A 230 -23.39 -16.62 -0.50
C PHE A 230 -22.83 -18.01 -0.78
N ASN A 231 -23.61 -19.04 -0.46
CA ASN A 231 -23.32 -20.42 -0.79
C ASN A 231 -24.57 -21.09 -1.35
N VAL A 232 -24.49 -21.71 -2.52
CA VAL A 232 -25.63 -22.47 -3.06
C VAL A 232 -25.65 -23.85 -2.40
N ASN A 233 -26.74 -24.18 -1.71
CA ASN A 233 -26.87 -25.44 -0.98
C ASN A 233 -27.52 -26.52 -1.84
N SER A 234 -28.51 -26.14 -2.64
CA SER A 234 -29.17 -27.05 -3.59
C SER A 234 -29.74 -26.30 -4.79
N PHE A 235 -29.78 -26.99 -5.92
CA PHE A 235 -30.28 -26.50 -7.20
C PHE A 235 -30.82 -27.67 -8.02
N THR A 236 -31.67 -27.34 -8.98
CA THR A 236 -32.29 -28.30 -9.89
C THR A 236 -31.90 -27.96 -11.34
N PRO A 237 -31.56 -28.99 -12.15
CA PRO A 237 -31.34 -30.39 -11.77
C PRO A 237 -30.00 -30.59 -11.04
N LYS A 238 -29.89 -31.65 -10.20
CA LYS A 238 -28.65 -31.97 -9.46
C LYS A 238 -27.46 -32.31 -10.35
N THR A 239 -27.72 -32.66 -11.60
CA THR A 239 -26.72 -32.96 -12.63
C THR A 239 -26.13 -31.70 -13.28
N ALA A 240 -26.62 -30.51 -12.93
CA ALA A 240 -26.13 -29.27 -13.50
C ALA A 240 -24.68 -28.99 -13.12
N LEU A 241 -23.92 -28.44 -14.08
CA LEU A 241 -22.48 -28.20 -13.93
C LEU A 241 -22.11 -26.70 -13.93
N ASN A 242 -23.09 -25.80 -14.03
CA ASN A 242 -22.88 -24.34 -14.12
C ASN A 242 -23.15 -23.60 -12.79
N VAL A 243 -22.99 -24.26 -11.64
CA VAL A 243 -23.20 -23.62 -10.32
C VAL A 243 -22.25 -22.45 -10.06
N SER A 244 -21.05 -22.48 -10.64
CA SER A 244 -20.06 -21.41 -10.53
C SER A 244 -20.47 -20.10 -11.23
N ASP A 245 -21.45 -20.17 -12.13
CA ASP A 245 -22.02 -19.01 -12.83
C ASP A 245 -23.10 -18.31 -12.01
N VAL A 246 -23.57 -18.90 -10.91
CA VAL A 246 -24.45 -18.20 -9.97
C VAL A 246 -23.66 -17.07 -9.32
N LYS A 247 -24.24 -15.88 -9.30
CA LYS A 247 -23.68 -14.65 -8.72
C LYS A 247 -24.76 -13.90 -7.95
N ILE A 248 -24.36 -12.99 -7.06
CA ILE A 248 -25.28 -11.96 -6.56
C ILE A 248 -25.57 -11.00 -7.71
N LEU A 249 -26.84 -10.77 -8.01
CA LEU A 249 -27.26 -9.93 -9.13
C LEU A 249 -27.73 -8.55 -8.65
N SER A 250 -28.37 -8.48 -7.48
CA SER A 250 -28.88 -7.23 -6.94
C SER A 250 -29.19 -7.31 -5.45
N SER A 251 -29.34 -6.14 -4.85
CA SER A 251 -30.02 -5.93 -3.56
C SER A 251 -31.25 -5.05 -3.79
N ASP A 252 -32.35 -5.33 -3.11
CA ASP A 252 -33.56 -4.48 -3.15
C ASP A 252 -33.44 -3.21 -2.30
N ASN A 253 -32.40 -3.09 -1.47
CA ASN A 253 -32.15 -1.96 -0.59
C ASN A 253 -30.67 -1.57 -0.57
N GLU A 254 -30.29 -0.75 -1.56
CA GLU A 254 -28.91 -0.27 -1.73
C GLU A 254 -28.44 0.66 -0.62
N GLU A 255 -29.33 1.19 0.24
CA GLU A 255 -28.91 1.91 1.45
C GLU A 255 -28.37 0.98 2.54
N VAL A 256 -28.66 -0.33 2.47
CA VAL A 256 -28.28 -1.34 3.46
C VAL A 256 -27.19 -2.26 2.91
N VAL A 257 -27.35 -2.77 1.68
CA VAL A 257 -26.34 -3.55 0.97
C VAL A 257 -26.18 -3.03 -0.46
N LYS A 258 -24.97 -2.63 -0.83
CA LYS A 258 -24.69 -2.02 -2.14
C LYS A 258 -23.61 -2.77 -2.89
N LEU A 259 -23.69 -2.78 -4.23
CA LEU A 259 -22.59 -3.18 -5.10
C LEU A 259 -21.40 -2.22 -4.91
N GLU A 260 -20.28 -2.73 -4.41
CA GLU A 260 -19.06 -1.95 -4.18
C GLU A 260 -18.13 -1.98 -5.40
N ASN A 261 -18.02 -3.14 -6.06
CA ASN A 261 -17.16 -3.32 -7.22
C ASN A 261 -17.88 -4.18 -8.28
N GLU A 262 -18.12 -3.59 -9.45
CA GLU A 262 -18.79 -4.26 -10.57
C GLU A 262 -17.95 -5.40 -11.14
N SER A 263 -16.65 -5.20 -11.36
CA SER A 263 -15.74 -6.22 -11.93
C SER A 263 -15.63 -7.46 -11.06
N LEU A 264 -15.59 -7.29 -9.73
CA LEU A 264 -15.51 -8.40 -8.79
C LEU A 264 -16.88 -8.91 -8.34
N ASN A 265 -17.96 -8.22 -8.73
CA ASN A 265 -19.33 -8.48 -8.30
C ASN A 265 -19.44 -8.59 -6.76
N THR A 266 -18.78 -7.67 -6.05
CA THR A 266 -18.74 -7.67 -4.58
C THR A 266 -19.76 -6.69 -4.02
N PHE A 267 -20.66 -7.19 -3.18
CA PHE A 267 -21.62 -6.38 -2.44
C PHE A 267 -21.11 -6.13 -1.02
N LYS A 268 -21.45 -4.98 -0.44
CA LYS A 268 -21.02 -4.56 0.89
C LYS A 268 -22.20 -4.11 1.74
N ALA A 269 -22.20 -4.53 3.00
CA ALA A 269 -23.10 -4.03 4.03
C ALA A 269 -22.68 -2.62 4.45
N ILE A 270 -23.53 -1.63 4.25
CA ILE A 270 -23.19 -0.21 4.47
C ILE A 270 -23.94 0.44 5.63
N LYS A 271 -25.10 -0.11 6.01
CA LYS A 271 -25.95 0.47 7.06
C LYS A 271 -26.75 -0.62 7.75
N ALA A 272 -27.01 -0.45 9.04
CA ALA A 272 -27.86 -1.38 9.77
C ALA A 272 -29.30 -1.37 9.19
N GLY A 273 -29.89 -2.55 9.05
CA GLY A 273 -31.20 -2.74 8.44
C GLY A 273 -31.36 -4.10 7.80
N THR A 274 -32.38 -4.27 6.97
CA THR A 274 -32.60 -5.50 6.19
C THR A 274 -32.61 -5.20 4.70
N ALA A 275 -32.14 -6.17 3.92
CA ALA A 275 -32.18 -6.15 2.47
C ALA A 275 -32.44 -7.58 1.96
N ASN A 276 -33.11 -7.73 0.82
CA ASN A 276 -33.16 -8.99 0.09
C ASN A 276 -32.06 -9.02 -0.96
N ILE A 277 -31.29 -10.10 -0.95
CA ILE A 277 -30.22 -10.37 -1.90
C ILE A 277 -30.74 -11.36 -2.94
N THR A 278 -30.68 -10.95 -4.20
CA THR A 278 -31.04 -11.80 -5.34
C THR A 278 -29.79 -12.42 -5.91
N VAL A 279 -29.73 -13.76 -5.94
CA VAL A 279 -28.71 -14.52 -6.66
C VAL A 279 -29.30 -15.13 -7.93
N GLY A 280 -28.45 -15.38 -8.91
CA GLY A 280 -28.88 -16.00 -10.16
C GLY A 280 -27.79 -16.08 -11.20
N ILE A 281 -28.16 -16.51 -12.40
CA ILE A 281 -27.26 -16.59 -13.55
C ILE A 281 -27.57 -15.43 -14.49
N LYS A 282 -26.55 -14.67 -14.87
CA LYS A 282 -26.70 -13.51 -15.76
C LYS A 282 -27.31 -13.94 -17.10
N ASN A 283 -28.18 -13.11 -17.67
CA ASN A 283 -28.86 -13.35 -18.97
C ASN A 283 -29.78 -14.59 -19.02
N THR A 284 -30.21 -15.12 -17.86
CA THR A 284 -31.27 -16.14 -17.76
C THR A 284 -32.37 -15.70 -16.81
N ASP A 285 -33.46 -16.45 -16.72
CA ASP A 285 -34.54 -16.22 -15.76
C ASP A 285 -34.30 -16.87 -14.38
N VAL A 286 -33.15 -17.54 -14.19
CA VAL A 286 -32.83 -18.26 -12.95
C VAL A 286 -32.52 -17.26 -11.84
N ARG A 287 -33.43 -17.10 -10.89
CA ARG A 287 -33.30 -16.18 -9.75
C ARG A 287 -33.77 -16.84 -8.47
N ALA A 288 -33.08 -16.55 -7.37
CA ALA A 288 -33.55 -16.83 -6.01
C ALA A 288 -33.20 -15.67 -5.08
N THR A 289 -34.02 -15.47 -4.05
CA THR A 289 -33.91 -14.33 -3.14
C THR A 289 -33.88 -14.79 -1.70
N LYS A 290 -32.99 -14.21 -0.88
CA LYS A 290 -33.00 -14.37 0.58
C LYS A 290 -32.73 -13.04 1.26
N GLN A 291 -33.35 -12.86 2.42
CA GLN A 291 -33.13 -11.71 3.26
C GLN A 291 -31.78 -11.81 3.99
N ILE A 292 -31.11 -10.67 4.12
CA ILE A 292 -29.98 -10.45 5.01
C ILE A 292 -30.29 -9.31 5.97
N THR A 293 -29.89 -9.47 7.23
CA THR A 293 -29.95 -8.44 8.27
C THR A 293 -28.54 -7.91 8.52
N VAL A 294 -28.34 -6.62 8.27
CA VAL A 294 -27.10 -5.91 8.58
C VAL A 294 -27.19 -5.34 9.99
N LEU A 295 -26.20 -5.69 10.81
CA LEU A 295 -26.07 -5.31 12.21
C LEU A 295 -24.95 -4.28 12.37
N THR A 296 -25.05 -3.45 13.40
CA THR A 296 -23.91 -2.62 13.79
C THR A 296 -22.91 -3.50 14.53
N PRO A 297 -21.61 -3.49 14.17
CA PRO A 297 -20.63 -4.31 14.84
C PRO A 297 -20.50 -3.96 16.33
N THR A 298 -20.00 -4.90 17.13
CA THR A 298 -19.72 -4.66 18.55
C THR A 298 -18.37 -3.95 18.72
N LEU A 299 -18.32 -2.93 19.60
CA LEU A 299 -17.08 -2.24 19.94
C LEU A 299 -16.08 -3.20 20.60
N LYS A 300 -14.92 -3.37 19.98
CA LYS A 300 -13.83 -4.22 20.49
C LYS A 300 -12.88 -3.43 21.38
N THR A 301 -12.43 -2.25 20.91
CA THR A 301 -11.37 -1.46 21.55
C THR A 301 -11.61 0.04 21.35
N ILE A 302 -11.15 0.83 22.32
CA ILE A 302 -11.03 2.28 22.24
C ILE A 302 -9.54 2.61 22.21
N TRP A 303 -9.11 3.48 21.32
CA TRP A 303 -7.71 3.88 21.21
C TRP A 303 -7.58 5.40 21.19
N LEU A 304 -6.53 5.89 21.84
CA LEU A 304 -6.15 7.30 21.86
C LEU A 304 -4.76 7.48 21.26
N SER A 305 -4.60 8.50 20.44
CA SER A 305 -3.30 8.95 19.95
C SER A 305 -3.14 10.47 19.99
N ALA A 306 -1.90 10.97 20.00
CA ALA A 306 -1.61 12.41 19.97
C ALA A 306 -0.25 12.64 19.28
N LYS A 307 -0.19 13.60 18.35
CA LYS A 307 1.04 13.99 17.65
C LYS A 307 2.02 14.74 18.56
N THR A 308 1.50 15.63 19.40
CA THR A 308 2.30 16.47 20.30
C THR A 308 2.00 16.08 21.75
N LYS A 309 3.05 15.80 22.53
CA LYS A 309 2.94 15.42 23.95
C LYS A 309 3.54 16.45 24.90
N THR A 310 4.29 17.42 24.39
CA THR A 310 4.83 18.54 25.16
C THR A 310 4.12 19.82 24.74
N ILE A 311 3.43 20.47 25.67
CA ILE A 311 2.50 21.57 25.42
C ILE A 311 2.96 22.80 26.20
N ASP A 312 2.91 23.97 25.59
CA ASP A 312 3.19 25.23 26.29
C ASP A 312 1.92 25.70 27.03
N THR A 313 2.08 26.19 28.26
CA THR A 313 0.97 26.70 29.10
C THR A 313 0.16 27.76 28.36
N GLY A 314 -1.17 27.71 28.48
CA GLY A 314 -2.10 28.59 27.77
C GLY A 314 -2.51 28.10 26.37
N SER A 315 -1.85 27.06 25.83
CA SER A 315 -2.17 26.52 24.51
C SER A 315 -3.34 25.53 24.54
N THR A 316 -4.11 25.48 23.47
CA THR A 316 -5.08 24.40 23.19
C THR A 316 -4.43 23.29 22.37
N PHE A 317 -4.77 22.03 22.64
CA PHE A 317 -4.24 20.86 21.94
C PHE A 317 -5.28 19.75 21.82
N LYS A 318 -4.98 18.74 21.00
CA LYS A 318 -5.92 17.66 20.66
C LYS A 318 -5.32 16.27 20.85
N ALA A 319 -6.19 15.32 21.16
CA ALA A 319 -5.93 13.88 21.02
C ALA A 319 -6.96 13.26 20.06
N THR A 320 -6.55 12.29 19.26
CA THR A 320 -7.42 11.53 18.37
C THR A 320 -8.05 10.37 19.13
N LEU A 321 -9.35 10.15 18.93
CA LEU A 321 -10.13 9.02 19.43
C LEU A 321 -10.46 8.08 18.26
N GLU A 322 -10.15 6.81 18.44
CA GLU A 322 -10.47 5.75 17.49
C GLU A 322 -11.28 4.67 18.20
N LEU A 323 -12.44 4.34 17.63
CA LEU A 323 -13.27 3.21 18.03
C LEU A 323 -13.04 2.08 17.03
N MET A 324 -12.84 0.86 17.52
CA MET A 324 -12.57 -0.28 16.66
C MET A 324 -13.65 -1.36 16.81
N PRO A 325 -14.30 -1.78 15.70
CA PRO A 325 -14.15 -1.25 14.34
C PRO A 325 -14.77 0.16 14.19
N ALA A 326 -14.37 0.94 13.18
CA ALA A 326 -14.70 2.37 13.08
C ALA A 326 -16.20 2.63 12.89
N GLU A 327 -16.90 1.69 12.26
CA GLU A 327 -18.32 1.71 11.94
C GLU A 327 -19.21 1.82 13.18
N VAL A 328 -18.70 1.41 14.35
CA VAL A 328 -19.46 1.48 15.62
C VAL A 328 -19.65 2.90 16.11
N ILE A 329 -18.91 3.89 15.59
CA ILE A 329 -18.97 5.28 16.07
C ILE A 329 -20.36 5.89 16.01
N SER A 330 -21.17 5.48 15.04
CA SER A 330 -22.56 5.92 14.88
C SER A 330 -23.49 5.47 16.02
N SER A 331 -23.08 4.46 16.80
CA SER A 331 -23.83 3.98 17.97
C SER A 331 -23.49 4.70 19.27
N TYR A 332 -22.54 5.64 19.25
CA TYR A 332 -22.10 6.34 20.44
C TYR A 332 -22.24 7.85 20.28
N THR A 333 -22.45 8.49 21.42
CA THR A 333 -22.53 9.93 21.58
C THR A 333 -21.44 10.41 22.53
N LYS A 334 -21.21 11.72 22.57
CA LYS A 334 -20.27 12.34 23.52
C LYS A 334 -20.59 11.98 24.98
N ASP A 335 -21.86 11.71 25.27
CA ASP A 335 -22.35 11.38 26.61
C ASP A 335 -22.08 9.94 27.01
N ASP A 336 -21.60 9.06 26.12
CA ASP A 336 -21.30 7.66 26.48
C ASP A 336 -19.90 7.48 27.09
N PHE A 337 -19.07 8.53 27.06
CA PHE A 337 -17.67 8.46 27.47
C PHE A 337 -17.38 9.29 28.72
N ASN A 338 -16.42 8.80 29.50
CA ASN A 338 -15.72 9.54 30.53
C ASN A 338 -14.28 9.80 30.08
N VAL A 339 -13.84 11.06 30.19
CA VAL A 339 -12.43 11.43 30.03
C VAL A 339 -11.80 11.50 31.40
N ILE A 340 -10.84 10.63 31.66
CA ILE A 340 -10.14 10.58 32.95
C ILE A 340 -8.76 11.21 32.79
N ILE A 341 -8.51 12.22 33.60
CA ILE A 341 -7.21 12.88 33.73
C ILE A 341 -6.61 12.49 35.08
N THR A 342 -5.43 11.87 35.06
CA THR A 342 -4.67 11.42 36.23
C THR A 342 -3.24 11.98 36.19
N GLY A 343 -2.42 11.68 37.20
CA GLY A 343 -1.10 12.28 37.33
C GLY A 343 -1.23 13.72 37.81
N ASP A 344 -0.69 14.70 37.06
CA ASP A 344 -0.90 16.12 37.36
C ASP A 344 -2.16 16.65 36.69
N SER A 345 -3.32 16.24 37.20
CA SER A 345 -4.64 16.54 36.61
C SER A 345 -5.00 18.02 36.57
N GLU A 346 -4.32 18.86 37.33
CA GLU A 346 -4.53 20.31 37.34
C GLU A 346 -3.77 21.03 36.20
N ALA A 347 -2.85 20.33 35.51
CA ALA A 347 -2.04 20.92 34.44
C ALA A 347 -2.83 21.09 33.13
N ILE A 348 -3.88 20.30 32.92
CA ILE A 348 -4.69 20.33 31.69
C ILE A 348 -6.19 20.25 32.02
N ARG A 349 -7.02 20.84 31.17
CA ARG A 349 -8.49 20.74 31.22
C ARG A 349 -8.99 20.08 29.95
N PHE A 350 -9.96 19.17 30.07
CA PHE A 350 -10.71 18.67 28.93
C PHE A 350 -11.81 19.66 28.54
N ASP A 351 -11.85 20.06 27.28
CA ASP A 351 -12.79 21.06 26.76
C ASP A 351 -13.97 20.44 26.00
N GLY A 352 -13.89 19.16 25.65
CA GLY A 352 -14.97 18.44 24.97
C GLY A 352 -14.52 17.66 23.73
N PHE A 353 -15.41 16.81 23.25
CA PHE A 353 -15.25 16.09 21.98
C PHE A 353 -15.64 16.97 20.78
N ASN A 354 -15.00 16.76 19.64
CA ASN A 354 -15.50 17.28 18.37
C ASN A 354 -16.84 16.61 17.99
N ASP A 355 -17.54 17.17 17.00
CA ASP A 355 -18.91 16.72 16.66
C ASP A 355 -18.97 15.29 16.10
N ASN A 356 -17.90 14.85 15.44
CA ASN A 356 -17.82 13.50 14.86
C ASN A 356 -17.27 12.46 15.83
N LEU A 357 -16.99 12.82 17.09
CA LEU A 357 -16.47 11.92 18.12
C LEU A 357 -15.12 11.26 17.73
N THR A 358 -14.28 11.97 16.97
CA THR A 358 -12.95 11.51 16.55
C THR A 358 -11.81 12.26 17.22
N GLU A 359 -12.10 13.34 17.96
CA GLU A 359 -11.09 14.16 18.63
C GLU A 359 -11.55 14.60 20.02
N LEU A 360 -10.59 14.68 20.94
CA LEU A 360 -10.71 15.30 22.25
C LEU A 360 -9.91 16.60 22.27
N ASN A 361 -10.53 17.68 22.75
CA ASN A 361 -9.89 18.99 22.88
C ASN A 361 -9.49 19.25 24.33
N PHE A 362 -8.32 19.86 24.52
CA PHE A 362 -7.77 20.19 25.83
C PHE A 362 -7.13 21.58 25.85
N THR A 363 -7.07 22.19 27.04
CA THR A 363 -6.35 23.43 27.32
C THR A 363 -5.27 23.17 28.37
N ALA A 364 -4.04 23.63 28.12
CA ALA A 364 -2.95 23.60 29.09
C ALA A 364 -3.08 24.77 30.08
N LEU A 365 -3.24 24.47 31.37
CA LEU A 365 -3.52 25.47 32.42
C LEU A 365 -2.27 25.94 33.16
N LYS A 366 -1.33 25.04 33.42
CA LYS A 366 -0.06 25.34 34.12
C LYS A 366 0.98 24.27 33.81
N ALA A 367 2.26 24.59 34.03
CA ALA A 367 3.32 23.61 33.94
C ALA A 367 3.07 22.37 34.82
N THR A 368 3.40 21.19 34.28
CA THR A 368 3.34 19.94 35.03
C THR A 368 4.42 19.93 36.10
N LYS A 369 4.11 19.36 37.27
CA LYS A 369 5.07 19.05 38.32
C LYS A 369 6.22 18.20 37.77
N GLU A 370 7.41 18.41 38.33
CA GLU A 370 8.61 17.69 37.92
C GLU A 370 8.39 16.18 37.92
N ASN A 371 8.66 15.52 36.79
CA ASN A 371 8.49 14.08 36.58
C ASN A 371 7.05 13.54 36.74
N VAL A 372 6.02 14.39 36.78
CA VAL A 372 4.61 13.97 36.88
C VAL A 372 3.82 14.51 35.69
N PRO A 373 3.75 13.78 34.56
CA PRO A 373 2.93 14.20 33.43
C PRO A 373 1.44 14.09 33.73
N ALA A 374 0.62 14.89 33.05
CA ALA A 374 -0.82 14.71 33.01
C ALA A 374 -1.16 13.51 32.10
N LYS A 375 -1.91 12.55 32.63
CA LYS A 375 -2.24 11.29 31.93
C LYS A 375 -3.71 11.23 31.58
N VAL A 376 -4.02 11.13 30.30
CA VAL A 376 -5.38 11.06 29.76
C VAL A 376 -5.69 9.62 29.34
N ASN A 377 -6.91 9.17 29.63
CA ASN A 377 -7.54 8.00 29.03
C ASN A 377 -9.05 8.25 28.88
N VAL A 378 -9.68 7.48 28.01
CA VAL A 378 -11.13 7.52 27.75
C VAL A 378 -11.70 6.16 28.08
N GLU A 379 -12.82 6.13 28.78
CA GLU A 379 -13.57 4.90 29.07
C GLU A 379 -15.05 5.10 28.78
N LEU A 380 -15.74 4.01 28.45
CA LEU A 380 -17.20 4.03 28.43
C LEU A 380 -17.75 4.22 29.84
N LYS A 381 -18.87 4.94 29.97
CA LYS A 381 -19.54 5.17 31.26
C LYS A 381 -20.00 3.89 31.94
N ASP A 382 -20.30 2.85 31.17
CA ASP A 382 -20.65 1.53 31.69
C ASP A 382 -19.42 0.73 32.19
N GLY A 383 -18.20 1.27 32.01
CA GLY A 383 -16.94 0.65 32.40
C GLY A 383 -16.49 -0.53 31.54
N SER A 384 -17.22 -0.86 30.47
CA SER A 384 -16.98 -2.06 29.66
C SER A 384 -15.70 -2.00 28.83
N LYS A 385 -15.26 -0.78 28.44
CA LYS A 385 -14.08 -0.54 27.60
C LYS A 385 -13.32 0.69 28.07
N LYS A 386 -12.00 0.62 27.92
CA LYS A 386 -11.05 1.67 28.30
C LYS A 386 -9.92 1.76 27.29
N SER A 387 -9.51 2.97 26.97
CA SER A 387 -8.40 3.23 26.06
C SER A 387 -7.04 3.01 26.71
N ASN A 388 -5.99 3.00 25.87
CA ASN A 388 -4.63 3.28 26.32
C ASN A 388 -4.53 4.68 26.97
N SER A 389 -3.46 4.90 27.73
CA SER A 389 -3.17 6.20 28.35
C SER A 389 -2.13 7.00 27.58
N ILE A 390 -2.38 8.30 27.39
CA ILE A 390 -1.43 9.26 26.83
C ILE A 390 -0.93 10.17 27.93
N SER A 391 0.39 10.41 27.97
CA SER A 391 1.04 11.36 28.87
C SER A 391 1.33 12.67 28.16
N PHE A 392 0.95 13.79 28.78
CA PHE A 392 1.25 15.16 28.36
C PHE A 392 2.13 15.85 29.40
N ILE A 393 3.15 16.58 28.91
CA ILE A 393 4.02 17.42 29.71
C ILE A 393 3.68 18.86 29.37
N VAL A 394 3.27 19.65 30.36
CA VAL A 394 3.01 21.07 30.18
C VAL A 394 4.23 21.85 30.67
N LYS A 395 4.73 22.80 29.89
CA LYS A 395 5.83 23.68 30.27
C LYS A 395 5.36 25.11 30.39
N ASP A 396 6.00 25.87 31.27
CA ASP A 396 5.80 27.32 31.28
C ASP A 396 6.28 27.92 29.96
N PRO A 397 5.66 29.02 29.50
CA PRO A 397 6.15 29.73 28.34
C PRO A 397 7.57 30.22 28.64
N ILE A 398 8.47 30.06 27.68
CA ILE A 398 9.82 30.60 27.81
C ILE A 398 9.70 32.13 27.81
N VAL A 399 10.18 32.79 28.87
CA VAL A 399 10.22 34.25 28.94
C VAL A 399 11.39 34.74 28.09
N GLU A 400 11.08 35.37 26.95
CA GLU A 400 12.09 35.88 26.03
C GLU A 400 12.90 37.02 26.68
N GLN A 401 14.23 36.92 26.62
CA GLN A 401 15.16 37.94 27.12
C GLN A 401 15.77 38.75 25.97
N ASP A 402 16.45 39.86 26.30
CA ASP A 402 17.13 40.70 25.29
C ASP A 402 18.16 39.89 24.48
N LYS A 403 17.89 39.76 23.19
CA LYS A 403 18.65 38.97 22.21
C LYS A 403 19.38 39.83 21.16
N THR A 404 19.42 41.16 21.33
CA THR A 404 20.06 42.06 20.35
C THR A 404 21.50 41.68 20.03
N TRP A 405 22.24 41.18 21.03
CA TRP A 405 23.61 40.69 20.88
C TRP A 405 23.73 39.47 19.94
N LEU A 406 22.70 38.62 19.89
CA LEU A 406 22.66 37.38 19.11
C LEU A 406 22.33 37.64 17.63
N VAL A 407 21.51 38.65 17.35
CA VAL A 407 21.08 39.00 15.99
C VAL A 407 22.29 39.36 15.12
N GLY A 408 22.35 38.77 13.92
CA GLY A 408 23.43 38.97 12.96
C GLY A 408 23.95 37.66 12.35
N THR A 409 25.06 37.77 11.63
CA THR A 409 25.74 36.64 10.97
C THR A 409 26.84 36.10 11.87
N TRP A 410 26.94 34.79 11.96
CA TRP A 410 27.95 34.06 12.71
C TRP A 410 28.61 33.03 11.82
N LYS A 411 29.94 32.91 11.87
CA LYS A 411 30.71 32.04 10.98
C LYS A 411 31.66 31.14 11.75
N ALA A 412 31.95 29.97 11.17
CA ALA A 412 32.97 29.05 11.62
C ALA A 412 33.45 28.17 10.47
N ASN A 413 34.71 27.77 10.52
CA ASN A 413 35.25 26.73 9.65
C ASN A 413 35.64 25.54 10.52
N THR A 414 34.93 24.42 10.36
CA THR A 414 35.18 23.20 11.12
C THR A 414 35.76 22.14 10.19
N THR A 415 36.89 21.53 10.58
CA THR A 415 37.48 20.39 9.84
C THR A 415 37.38 19.13 10.67
N ILE A 416 36.89 18.05 10.06
CA ILE A 416 36.88 16.71 10.65
C ILE A 416 37.55 15.71 9.70
N THR A 417 37.83 14.52 10.21
CA THR A 417 38.17 13.35 9.41
C THR A 417 36.96 12.42 9.37
N ASN A 418 36.44 12.10 8.18
CA ASN A 418 35.27 11.24 8.03
C ASN A 418 35.62 9.73 8.16
N SER A 419 34.62 8.87 8.01
CA SER A 419 34.73 7.40 8.01
C SER A 419 35.71 6.85 6.97
N TYR A 420 35.94 7.58 5.88
CA TYR A 420 36.87 7.27 4.79
C TYR A 420 38.28 7.83 4.98
N ASN A 421 38.57 8.40 6.15
CA ASN A 421 39.85 9.03 6.49
C ASN A 421 40.17 10.27 5.61
N GLU A 422 39.15 10.93 5.09
CA GLU A 422 39.24 12.16 4.30
C GLU A 422 39.04 13.38 5.18
N LYS A 423 39.75 14.47 4.86
CA LYS A 423 39.56 15.75 5.56
C LYS A 423 38.41 16.50 4.92
N VAL A 424 37.34 16.70 5.67
CA VAL A 424 36.15 17.44 5.22
C VAL A 424 36.08 18.76 5.99
N VAL A 425 36.00 19.87 5.25
CA VAL A 425 35.80 21.22 5.82
C VAL A 425 34.34 21.63 5.65
N TYR A 426 33.75 22.11 6.74
CA TYR A 426 32.41 22.68 6.83
C TYR A 426 32.52 24.18 7.13
N GLU A 427 32.32 25.02 6.11
CA GLU A 427 32.23 26.47 6.27
C GLU A 427 30.80 26.85 6.63
N SER A 428 30.55 27.05 7.92
CA SER A 428 29.21 27.23 8.47
C SER A 428 28.90 28.70 8.65
N THR A 429 27.74 29.14 8.12
CA THR A 429 27.20 30.48 8.31
C THR A 429 25.81 30.40 8.94
N PHE A 430 25.70 30.85 10.19
CA PHE A 430 24.43 31.02 10.88
C PHE A 430 23.97 32.47 10.80
N LYS A 431 22.66 32.69 10.64
CA LYS A 431 22.04 34.01 10.79
C LYS A 431 20.89 33.91 11.77
N PHE A 432 20.90 34.81 12.75
CA PHE A 432 19.81 35.00 13.69
C PHE A 432 19.12 36.33 13.36
N PHE A 433 17.82 36.29 13.10
CA PHE A 433 17.01 37.46 12.80
C PHE A 433 16.26 37.95 14.04
N ASN A 434 15.86 39.22 14.04
CA ASN A 434 15.19 39.84 15.19
C ASN A 434 13.75 39.30 15.41
N ASP A 435 13.15 38.70 14.38
CA ASP A 435 11.80 38.13 14.39
C ASP A 435 11.73 36.67 14.89
N ASN A 436 12.77 36.19 15.59
CA ASN A 436 12.91 34.81 16.07
C ASN A 436 13.09 33.75 14.97
N SER A 437 13.34 34.14 13.71
CA SER A 437 13.75 33.23 12.66
C SER A 437 15.27 33.17 12.49
N GLY A 438 15.78 32.11 11.87
CA GLY A 438 17.19 31.98 11.54
C GLY A 438 17.44 31.00 10.42
N THR A 439 18.66 31.05 9.87
CA THR A 439 19.11 30.17 8.79
C THR A 439 20.51 29.67 9.07
N ILE A 440 20.81 28.48 8.58
CA ILE A 440 22.16 27.96 8.46
C ILE A 440 22.42 27.58 7.00
N VAL A 441 23.61 27.94 6.52
CA VAL A 441 24.18 27.46 5.26
C VAL A 441 25.56 26.90 5.57
N GLN A 442 25.86 25.67 5.14
CA GLN A 442 27.18 25.06 5.25
C GLN A 442 27.73 24.72 3.88
N LYS A 443 28.89 25.29 3.54
CA LYS A 443 29.65 24.86 2.36
C LYS A 443 30.55 23.72 2.76
N VAL A 444 30.36 22.57 2.14
CA VAL A 444 31.11 21.35 2.45
C VAL A 444 32.10 21.07 1.33
N THR A 445 33.31 20.65 1.70
CA THR A 445 34.38 20.33 0.72
C THR A 445 33.88 19.32 -0.30
N ASP A 446 34.06 19.63 -1.58
CA ASP A 446 33.69 18.79 -2.72
C ASP A 446 32.18 18.44 -2.85
N VAL A 447 31.31 19.16 -2.14
CA VAL A 447 29.84 19.07 -2.31
C VAL A 447 29.35 20.20 -3.21
N ALA A 448 28.54 19.85 -4.23
CA ALA A 448 28.06 20.79 -5.24
C ALA A 448 26.92 21.71 -4.76
N VAL A 449 26.19 21.31 -3.72
CA VAL A 449 25.05 22.03 -3.16
C VAL A 449 25.32 22.26 -1.67
N ASP A 450 25.06 23.47 -1.19
CA ASP A 450 25.26 23.80 0.23
C ASP A 450 24.23 23.04 1.09
N ASN A 451 24.64 22.62 2.29
CA ASN A 451 23.71 22.05 3.25
C ASN A 451 22.97 23.20 3.95
N GLU A 452 21.64 23.21 3.89
CA GLU A 452 20.84 24.35 4.33
C GLU A 452 19.69 23.95 5.27
N ALA A 453 19.41 24.81 6.24
CA ALA A 453 18.18 24.74 7.01
C ALA A 453 17.70 26.11 7.48
N SER A 454 16.39 26.22 7.67
CA SER A 454 15.74 27.33 8.36
C SER A 454 15.19 26.88 9.70
N PHE A 455 15.19 27.78 10.68
CA PHE A 455 14.73 27.49 12.04
C PHE A 455 14.04 28.67 12.69
N THR A 456 13.25 28.40 13.73
CA THR A 456 12.80 29.41 14.68
C THR A 456 13.42 29.14 16.04
N TYR A 457 13.69 30.19 16.81
CA TYR A 457 14.39 30.10 18.08
C TYR A 457 13.79 31.03 19.14
N VAL A 458 14.07 30.73 20.40
CA VAL A 458 13.84 31.63 21.54
C VAL A 458 15.12 31.70 22.36
N TYR A 459 15.44 32.89 22.88
CA TYR A 459 16.52 33.09 23.83
C TYR A 459 15.94 33.41 25.21
N ASP A 460 16.26 32.57 26.19
CA ASP A 460 15.72 32.65 27.56
C ASP A 460 16.65 33.39 28.54
N GLY A 461 17.78 33.91 28.05
CA GLY A 461 18.82 34.55 28.86
C GLY A 461 20.06 33.67 29.05
N GLU A 462 19.92 32.35 28.98
CA GLU A 462 21.02 31.39 29.17
C GLU A 462 21.26 30.54 27.92
N SER A 463 20.19 30.13 27.24
CA SER A 463 20.20 29.16 26.16
C SER A 463 19.42 29.63 24.94
N ILE A 464 19.82 29.14 23.76
CA ILE A 464 19.06 29.28 22.51
C ILE A 464 18.28 27.98 22.30
N ILE A 465 16.95 28.08 22.27
CA ILE A 465 16.06 26.93 22.12
C ILE A 465 15.45 26.95 20.72
N ILE A 466 15.85 25.99 19.88
CA ILE A 466 15.31 25.81 18.54
C ILE A 466 13.91 25.18 18.60
N LYS A 467 12.89 25.92 18.19
CA LYS A 467 11.47 25.53 18.20
C LYS A 467 11.09 24.72 16.96
N THR A 468 11.44 25.22 15.78
CA THR A 468 11.25 24.52 14.50
C THR A 468 12.56 24.34 13.77
N TRP A 469 12.66 23.30 12.94
CA TRP A 469 13.79 23.03 12.06
C TRP A 469 13.26 22.50 10.74
N THR A 470 13.60 23.17 9.65
CA THR A 470 13.22 22.80 8.29
C THR A 470 14.51 22.70 7.48
N GLY A 471 14.97 21.47 7.27
CA GLY A 471 16.09 21.20 6.37
C GLY A 471 15.69 21.41 4.91
N ASP A 472 16.68 21.38 4.02
CA ASP A 472 16.48 21.26 2.58
C ASP A 472 15.72 19.98 2.18
N ASP A 473 15.39 19.86 0.88
CA ASP A 473 14.63 18.74 0.32
C ASP A 473 15.32 17.38 0.54
N TYR A 474 16.64 17.40 0.72
CA TYR A 474 17.48 16.22 0.95
C TYR A 474 17.75 15.96 2.44
N ASN A 475 17.31 16.88 3.31
CA ASN A 475 17.53 16.86 4.75
C ASN A 475 19.01 16.70 5.13
N THR A 476 19.91 17.32 4.37
CA THR A 476 21.39 17.19 4.46
C THR A 476 21.97 17.65 5.80
N ILE A 477 21.20 18.42 6.57
CA ILE A 477 21.57 18.88 7.90
C ILE A 477 20.45 18.68 8.93
N LYS A 478 20.81 18.09 10.07
CA LYS A 478 19.85 17.80 11.15
C LYS A 478 19.81 18.91 12.21
N LYS A 479 18.67 18.97 12.90
CA LYS A 479 18.47 19.87 14.05
C LYS A 479 19.60 19.70 15.08
N PRO A 480 20.14 20.79 15.63
CA PRO A 480 21.16 20.73 16.67
C PRO A 480 20.73 19.92 17.88
N THR A 481 21.67 19.13 18.40
CA THR A 481 21.52 18.37 19.64
C THR A 481 21.96 19.16 20.86
N SER A 482 22.85 20.16 20.68
CA SER A 482 23.33 21.04 21.74
C SER A 482 23.68 22.43 21.20
N ILE A 483 23.37 23.47 21.97
CA ILE A 483 23.78 24.86 21.73
C ILE A 483 24.24 25.44 23.06
N VAL A 484 25.47 25.94 23.11
CA VAL A 484 26.08 26.54 24.31
C VAL A 484 26.57 27.93 23.96
N ILE A 485 26.25 28.90 24.82
CA ILE A 485 26.67 30.29 24.67
C ILE A 485 27.83 30.54 25.65
N SER A 486 28.91 31.17 25.19
CA SER A 486 29.98 31.57 26.11
C SER A 486 29.52 32.63 27.10
N SER A 487 30.09 32.66 28.30
CA SER A 487 29.68 33.61 29.35
C SER A 487 29.82 35.09 28.96
N ASP A 488 30.76 35.40 28.06
CA ASP A 488 31.01 36.73 27.50
C ASP A 488 30.23 36.98 26.19
N LYS A 489 29.41 36.03 25.75
CA LYS A 489 28.57 36.07 24.53
C LYS A 489 29.37 36.27 23.23
N SER A 490 30.67 35.99 23.24
CA SER A 490 31.55 36.13 22.08
C SER A 490 31.51 34.92 21.16
N THR A 491 31.12 33.75 21.66
CA THR A 491 31.04 32.51 20.89
C THR A 491 29.75 31.72 21.17
N ILE A 492 29.31 30.97 20.14
CA ILE A 492 28.21 30.01 20.24
C ILE A 492 28.71 28.67 19.75
N THR A 493 28.71 27.65 20.61
CA THR A 493 29.07 26.29 20.25
C THR A 493 27.82 25.50 19.89
N VAL A 494 27.75 24.98 18.67
CA VAL A 494 26.63 24.18 18.17
C VAL A 494 27.10 22.77 17.85
N VAL A 495 26.36 21.76 18.30
CA VAL A 495 26.57 20.34 17.93
C VAL A 495 25.40 19.87 17.08
N LEU A 496 25.68 19.37 15.87
CA LEU A 496 24.67 18.88 14.94
C LEU A 496 25.24 17.78 14.03
N LEU A 497 24.37 17.11 13.27
CA LEU A 497 24.75 16.16 12.22
C LEU A 497 24.62 16.83 10.85
N SER A 498 25.68 16.75 10.04
CA SER A 498 25.70 17.26 8.66
C SER A 498 26.27 16.21 7.71
N GLU A 499 25.71 16.16 6.52
CA GLU A 499 26.14 15.28 5.43
C GLU A 499 27.45 15.76 4.78
N ASP A 500 28.31 14.82 4.38
CA ASP A 500 29.54 15.08 3.62
C ASP A 500 29.41 14.72 2.12
N VAL A 501 30.51 14.82 1.37
CA VAL A 501 30.58 14.48 -0.06
C VAL A 501 30.20 13.04 -0.40
N ASN A 502 30.27 12.12 0.56
CA ASN A 502 29.93 10.71 0.38
C ASN A 502 28.48 10.41 0.79
N GLY A 503 27.72 11.39 1.28
CA GLY A 503 26.37 11.22 1.78
C GLY A 503 26.28 10.75 3.24
N ASP A 504 27.41 10.75 3.97
CA ASP A 504 27.47 10.28 5.36
C ASP A 504 27.21 11.43 6.35
N TYR A 505 26.36 11.18 7.36
CA TYR A 505 26.15 12.13 8.46
C TYR A 505 27.28 12.08 9.48
N ASN A 506 27.95 13.23 9.64
CA ASN A 506 29.01 13.41 10.61
C ASN A 506 28.55 14.33 11.75
N GLN A 507 28.86 13.95 13.00
CA GLN A 507 28.66 14.84 14.14
C GLN A 507 29.75 15.91 14.17
N ILE A 508 29.35 17.17 13.99
CA ILE A 508 30.26 18.31 13.98
C ILE A 508 30.00 19.21 15.18
N THR A 509 31.08 19.71 15.77
CA THR A 509 31.07 20.76 16.79
C THR A 509 31.54 22.05 16.14
N ILE A 510 30.66 23.04 16.07
CA ILE A 510 30.87 24.30 15.37
C ILE A 510 31.01 25.40 16.40
N GLU A 511 32.18 26.04 16.48
CA GLU A 511 32.40 27.21 17.33
C GLU A 511 32.21 28.48 16.51
N LEU A 512 30.99 29.02 16.56
CA LEU A 512 30.58 30.20 15.83
C LEU A 512 31.12 31.48 16.46
N LYS A 513 31.69 32.34 15.63
CA LYS A 513 32.09 33.71 15.99
C LYS A 513 31.29 34.71 15.16
N LYS A 514 30.91 35.83 15.78
CA LYS A 514 30.10 36.85 15.09
C LYS A 514 30.93 37.44 13.95
N ASP A 515 30.38 37.41 12.75
CA ASP A 515 30.99 38.01 11.56
C ASP A 515 30.57 39.48 11.50
N VAL A 516 31.49 40.38 11.84
CA VAL A 516 31.24 41.81 11.92
C VAL A 516 32.08 42.51 10.85
N ASP A 517 31.42 43.26 9.96
CA ASP A 517 32.11 44.11 8.99
C ASP A 517 32.75 45.31 9.70
N LEU A 518 34.07 45.28 9.83
CA LEU A 518 34.88 46.34 10.44
C LEU A 518 35.51 47.27 9.41
N SER A 519 35.36 47.01 8.11
CA SER A 519 36.04 47.78 7.05
C SER A 519 35.69 49.28 7.09
N TRP A 520 34.46 49.60 7.46
CA TRP A 520 34.01 50.97 7.62
C TRP A 520 34.58 51.64 8.89
N LEU A 521 34.88 50.88 9.95
CA LEU A 521 35.41 51.40 11.22
C LEU A 521 36.93 51.57 11.16
N VAL A 522 37.63 50.65 10.50
CA VAL A 522 39.10 50.67 10.34
C VAL A 522 39.54 51.92 9.58
N GLY A 523 40.60 52.56 10.08
CA GLY A 523 41.13 53.82 9.56
C GLY A 523 41.18 54.91 10.62
N THR A 524 41.52 56.13 10.19
CA THR A 524 41.71 57.28 11.07
C THR A 524 40.43 58.11 11.14
N TRP A 525 40.07 58.52 12.35
CA TRP A 525 38.90 59.33 12.67
C TRP A 525 39.36 60.59 13.39
N ASN A 526 38.95 61.75 12.89
CA ASN A 526 39.33 63.05 13.42
C ASN A 526 38.13 63.75 14.05
N ALA A 527 38.36 64.42 15.18
CA ALA A 527 37.40 65.32 15.77
C ALA A 527 37.15 66.53 14.85
N SER A 528 35.91 67.03 14.81
CA SER A 528 35.57 68.28 14.12
C SER A 528 36.25 69.49 14.75
N GLU A 529 36.56 70.51 13.95
CA GLU A 529 37.27 71.74 14.38
C GLU A 529 36.48 72.59 15.40
N ASP A 530 35.19 72.32 15.60
CA ASP A 530 34.27 73.05 16.51
C ASP A 530 34.17 72.47 17.94
N ASP A 531 34.95 71.45 18.31
CA ASP A 531 34.93 70.90 19.68
C ASP A 531 35.83 71.75 20.62
N ASP A 532 35.30 72.16 21.80
CA ASP A 532 35.92 73.05 22.81
C ASP A 532 37.21 72.52 23.50
N MET A 533 37.82 71.44 22.99
CA MET A 533 39.04 70.82 23.55
C MET A 533 39.75 69.94 22.50
N PRO A 534 41.05 69.63 22.68
CA PRO A 534 42.01 69.52 21.59
C PRO A 534 41.78 68.29 20.68
N ALA A 535 41.95 68.51 19.36
CA ALA A 535 41.79 67.55 18.27
C ALA A 535 42.08 66.10 18.70
N THR A 536 41.01 65.30 18.82
CA THR A 536 41.11 63.87 19.11
C THR A 536 41.18 63.10 17.79
N THR A 537 42.25 62.34 17.61
CA THR A 537 42.39 61.41 16.48
C THR A 537 42.36 59.98 16.99
N LEU A 538 41.46 59.15 16.48
CA LEU A 538 41.42 57.71 16.73
C LEU A 538 41.77 56.95 15.46
N THR A 539 42.75 56.07 15.51
CA THR A 539 43.05 55.13 14.43
C THR A 539 42.66 53.72 14.87
N PHE A 540 41.74 53.09 14.16
CA PHE A 540 41.31 51.71 14.40
C PHE A 540 42.01 50.78 13.41
N ASN A 541 42.60 49.69 13.91
CA ASN A 541 43.19 48.63 13.11
C ASN A 541 42.24 47.42 13.04
N LEU A 542 42.41 46.58 12.02
CA LEU A 542 41.57 45.40 11.81
C LEU A 542 41.74 44.32 12.90
N ASP A 543 42.86 44.35 13.62
CA ASP A 543 43.22 43.40 14.68
C ASP A 543 42.64 43.76 16.07
N PHE A 544 41.60 44.58 16.12
CA PHE A 544 40.96 45.08 17.35
C PHE A 544 41.85 45.97 18.24
N THR A 545 42.96 46.46 17.69
CA THR A 545 43.81 47.48 18.33
C THR A 545 43.60 48.85 17.71
N GLY A 546 44.07 49.89 18.38
CA GLY A 546 44.10 51.22 17.81
C GLY A 546 44.96 52.19 18.60
N THR A 547 45.05 53.41 18.09
CA THR A 547 45.77 54.51 18.74
C THR A 547 44.87 55.72 18.87
N ALA A 548 44.88 56.34 20.04
CA ALA A 548 44.22 57.60 20.32
C ALA A 548 45.27 58.69 20.51
N LYS A 549 45.05 59.85 19.92
CA LYS A 549 45.87 61.05 20.13
C LYS A 549 44.96 62.17 20.61
N PHE A 550 45.27 62.71 21.79
CA PHE A 550 44.57 63.86 22.38
C PHE A 550 45.55 65.03 22.38
N ALA A 551 45.19 66.18 21.78
CA ALA A 551 46.21 67.20 21.47
C ALA A 551 46.80 67.97 22.69
N ALA A 552 46.30 67.76 23.92
CA ALA A 552 46.90 68.30 25.14
C ALA A 552 48.26 67.65 25.52
N TYR A 553 48.51 66.41 25.07
CA TYR A 553 49.74 65.66 25.35
C TYR A 553 50.13 64.86 24.10
N GLY A 554 51.19 65.27 23.41
CA GLY A 554 51.53 64.83 22.04
C GLY A 554 51.90 63.35 21.81
N GLY A 555 51.57 62.43 22.73
CA GLY A 555 51.83 61.00 22.62
C GLY A 555 50.63 60.20 22.09
N ASN A 556 50.90 59.15 21.31
CA ASN A 556 49.89 58.18 20.90
C ASN A 556 49.60 57.21 22.06
N ILE A 557 48.33 57.06 22.43
CA ILE A 557 47.84 56.12 23.44
C ILE A 557 47.32 54.89 22.73
N ALA A 558 47.86 53.71 23.04
CA ALA A 558 47.30 52.45 22.54
C ALA A 558 45.96 52.14 23.19
N PHE A 559 45.02 51.57 22.45
CA PHE A 559 43.78 50.99 22.99
C PHE A 559 43.45 49.66 22.31
N THR A 560 42.63 48.86 22.98
CA THR A 560 41.89 47.77 22.33
C THR A 560 40.42 48.14 22.23
N TYR A 561 39.70 47.57 21.27
CA TYR A 561 38.27 47.85 21.08
C TYR A 561 37.47 46.59 20.77
N THR A 562 36.17 46.64 21.06
CA THR A 562 35.20 45.62 20.64
C THR A 562 34.06 46.30 19.89
N TYR A 563 33.56 45.63 18.85
CA TYR A 563 32.38 46.07 18.10
C TYR A 563 31.50 44.88 17.78
N ASP A 564 30.25 44.89 18.24
CA ASP A 564 29.31 43.76 18.12
C ASP A 564 28.34 43.90 16.93
N GLY A 565 28.55 44.93 16.09
CA GLY A 565 27.65 45.34 15.01
C GLY A 565 26.76 46.53 15.35
N THR A 566 26.64 46.90 16.64
CA THR A 566 25.86 48.06 17.11
C THR A 566 26.63 48.91 18.14
N ASN A 567 27.30 48.28 19.10
CA ASN A 567 28.00 48.93 20.19
C ASN A 567 29.51 48.88 19.99
N LEU A 568 30.17 50.04 20.08
CA LEU A 568 31.63 50.16 20.08
C LEU A 568 32.11 50.43 21.51
N THR A 569 33.04 49.63 22.03
CA THR A 569 33.65 49.82 23.36
C THR A 569 35.15 49.93 23.22
N LEU A 570 35.79 50.87 23.93
CA LEU A 570 37.23 51.07 23.91
C LEU A 570 37.83 50.80 25.30
N LYS A 571 39.05 50.25 25.31
CA LYS A 571 39.88 50.12 26.50
C LYS A 571 41.22 50.80 26.25
N LEU A 572 41.32 52.04 26.72
CA LEU A 572 42.54 52.85 26.62
C LEU A 572 43.62 52.33 27.57
N ASN A 573 44.84 52.20 27.08
CA ASN A 573 46.02 51.95 27.90
C ASN A 573 46.64 53.28 28.36
N SER A 574 45.92 54.00 29.21
CA SER A 574 46.32 55.30 29.76
C SER A 574 45.94 55.41 31.23
N SER A 575 46.80 56.07 32.01
CA SER A 575 46.49 56.46 33.39
C SER A 575 45.81 57.82 33.50
N ILE A 576 45.70 58.57 32.39
CA ILE A 576 45.16 59.94 32.34
C ILE A 576 43.79 59.96 31.66
N TYR A 577 43.61 59.21 30.57
CA TYR A 577 42.36 59.16 29.82
C TYR A 577 41.68 57.80 29.94
N SER A 578 40.37 57.81 30.12
CA SER A 578 39.53 56.60 30.18
C SER A 578 38.31 56.72 29.26
N TYR A 579 37.88 55.58 28.73
CA TYR A 579 36.64 55.47 27.96
C TYR A 579 35.46 55.44 28.92
N LYS A 580 34.42 56.24 28.65
CA LYS A 580 33.20 56.27 29.46
C LYS A 580 32.06 55.53 28.77
N LYS A 581 31.74 55.94 27.53
CA LYS A 581 30.73 55.29 26.69
C LYS A 581 30.83 55.76 25.26
N THR A 582 30.28 54.98 24.35
CA THR A 582 29.95 55.43 23.00
C THR A 582 28.51 55.93 22.99
N VAL A 583 28.32 57.16 22.52
CA VAL A 583 27.02 57.81 22.44
C VAL A 583 26.31 57.43 21.14
N SER A 584 27.05 57.35 20.03
CA SER A 584 26.52 56.88 18.75
C SER A 584 27.61 56.30 17.86
N VAL A 585 27.26 55.27 17.10
CA VAL A 585 28.11 54.64 16.09
C VAL A 585 27.40 54.65 14.75
N SER A 586 28.08 55.09 13.69
CA SER A 586 27.60 55.01 12.32
C SER A 586 28.77 54.97 11.34
N LYS A 587 28.50 54.58 10.09
CA LYS A 587 29.52 54.50 9.04
C LYS A 587 30.24 55.83 8.74
N THR A 588 29.63 56.96 9.11
CA THR A 588 30.14 58.30 8.80
C THR A 588 30.51 59.13 10.04
N LYS A 589 30.04 58.73 11.23
CA LYS A 589 30.24 59.49 12.48
C LYS A 589 30.34 58.56 13.69
N LEU A 590 31.32 58.82 14.55
CA LEU A 590 31.40 58.28 15.91
C LEU A 590 31.24 59.42 16.92
N VAL A 591 30.47 59.19 17.97
CA VAL A 591 30.38 60.12 19.11
C VAL A 591 30.76 59.33 20.35
N ILE A 592 31.90 59.65 20.93
CA ILE A 592 32.46 58.91 22.07
C ILE A 592 32.68 59.87 23.23
N GLN A 593 32.27 59.46 24.42
CA GLN A 593 32.55 60.18 25.64
C GLN A 593 33.76 59.56 26.34
N PHE A 594 34.75 60.41 26.58
CA PHE A 594 35.95 60.10 27.35
C PHE A 594 35.90 60.82 28.70
N LYS A 595 36.80 60.44 29.59
CA LYS A 595 37.01 61.08 30.87
C LYS A 595 38.50 61.19 31.16
N ASP A 596 38.93 62.36 31.61
CA ASP A 596 40.24 62.59 32.21
C ASP A 596 40.14 62.76 33.74
N ASP A 597 41.24 63.18 34.37
CA ASP A 597 41.32 63.40 35.82
C ASP A 597 40.42 64.56 36.31
N GLU A 598 39.95 65.44 35.42
CA GLU A 598 39.18 66.65 35.77
C GLU A 598 37.71 66.58 35.34
N ALA A 599 37.41 66.07 34.15
CA ALA A 599 36.07 66.10 33.56
C ALA A 599 35.79 64.98 32.53
N SER A 600 34.51 64.80 32.19
CA SER A 600 34.11 64.02 31.00
C SER A 600 33.95 64.95 29.82
N PHE A 601 34.47 64.55 28.66
CA PHE A 601 34.33 65.28 27.39
C PHE A 601 33.84 64.37 26.28
N THR A 602 33.25 64.95 25.24
CA THR A 602 32.68 64.22 24.11
C THR A 602 33.43 64.60 22.84
N SER A 603 33.88 63.59 22.09
CA SER A 603 34.52 63.78 20.80
C SER A 603 33.56 63.41 19.68
N ASN A 604 33.32 64.35 18.76
CA ASN A 604 32.56 64.13 17.54
C ASN A 604 33.50 63.79 16.39
N LEU A 605 33.61 62.51 16.06
CA LEU A 605 34.62 62.01 15.13
C LEU A 605 34.03 61.71 13.76
N THR A 606 34.71 62.16 12.72
CA THR A 606 34.44 61.81 11.31
C THR A 606 35.64 61.11 10.71
N LYS A 607 35.40 60.16 9.81
CA LYS A 607 36.47 59.40 9.17
C LYS A 607 37.31 60.32 8.28
N ALA A 608 38.63 60.26 8.43
CA ALA A 608 39.57 60.95 7.54
C ALA A 608 39.47 60.32 6.14
N ASN A 609 39.33 61.16 5.12
CA ASN A 609 39.31 60.71 3.72
C ASN A 609 40.61 60.03 3.31
#